data_AF-A0A926HUQ0-F1
#
_entry.id   AF-A0A926HUQ0-F1
#
_cell.length_a   1.000
_cell.length_b   1.000
_cell.length_c   1.000
_cell.angle_alpha   90.00
_cell.angle_beta   90.00
_cell.angle_gamma   90.00
#
_symmetry.space_group_name_H-M   'P 1'
#
loop_
_entity.id
_entity.type
_entity.pdbx_description
1 polymer ?
#
loop_
_entity_poly.entity_id
_entity_poly.type
_entity_poly.pdbx_seq_one_letter_code
_entity_poly.pdbx_strand_id
1 'polypeptide(L)'
;MKFYTEYNGNKYEFESGAEAYIFHTGIYNEVPEERLLKYVAFVFSLYLKDSNRTPLGELADYIAENWDKVQGKDRCEILDVFYYSIV
;
A
#
# COMPACT_ATOMS: atom_id res chain seq x y z
N MET A 1 -14.52 -7.54 -11.36
CA MET A 1 -14.92 -8.20 -10.10
C MET A 1 -14.72 -7.18 -9.02
N LYS A 2 -15.68 -6.98 -8.11
CA LYS A 2 -15.59 -5.96 -7.07
C LYS A 2 -15.34 -6.59 -5.71
N PHE A 3 -14.58 -5.90 -4.87
CA PHE A 3 -14.23 -6.33 -3.51
C PHE A 3 -14.80 -5.32 -2.52
N TYR A 4 -15.33 -5.83 -1.41
CA TYR A 4 -15.97 -5.02 -0.39
C TYR A 4 -15.36 -5.31 0.97
N THR A 5 -15.11 -4.26 1.75
CA THR A 5 -14.65 -4.37 3.13
C THR A 5 -15.47 -3.43 3.99
N GLU A 6 -15.73 -3.81 5.24
CA GLU A 6 -16.38 -2.97 6.23
C GLU A 6 -15.38 -2.67 7.35
N TYR A 7 -15.21 -1.39 7.66
CA TYR A 7 -14.30 -0.91 8.69
C TYR A 7 -14.85 0.36 9.33
N ASN A 8 -14.83 0.46 10.66
CA ASN A 8 -15.40 1.58 11.42
C ASN A 8 -16.84 1.97 11.03
N GLY A 9 -17.66 1.00 10.66
CA GLY A 9 -19.05 1.23 10.22
C GLY A 9 -19.18 1.81 8.81
N ASN A 10 -18.06 2.05 8.13
CA ASN A 10 -18.01 2.47 6.74
C ASN A 10 -17.81 1.25 5.83
N LYS A 11 -18.40 1.31 4.63
CA LYS A 11 -18.20 0.31 3.58
C LYS A 11 -17.31 0.87 2.50
N TYR A 12 -16.25 0.11 2.18
CA TYR A 12 -15.28 0.46 1.15
C TYR A 12 -15.39 -0.52 -0.01
N GLU A 13 -15.25 0.00 -1.23
CA GLU A 13 -15.31 -0.75 -2.48
C GLU A 13 -13.97 -0.63 -3.21
N PHE A 14 -13.45 -1.75 -3.70
CA PHE A 14 -12.20 -1.85 -4.44
C PHE A 14 -12.37 -2.63 -5.75
N GLU A 15 -11.59 -2.27 -6.76
CA GLU A 15 -11.64 -2.89 -8.09
C GLU A 15 -10.75 -4.15 -8.17
N SER A 16 -9.86 -4.35 -7.20
CA SER A 16 -9.01 -5.53 -7.11
C SER A 16 -8.87 -6.08 -5.68
N GLY A 17 -8.58 -7.38 -5.59
CA GLY A 17 -8.31 -8.03 -4.30
C GLY A 17 -7.00 -7.55 -3.69
N ALA A 18 -6.07 -7.07 -4.52
CA ALA A 18 -4.83 -6.45 -4.08
C ALA A 18 -5.10 -5.14 -3.33
N GLU A 19 -5.96 -4.26 -3.83
CA GLU A 19 -6.34 -3.04 -3.11
C GLU A 19 -7.03 -3.34 -1.78
N ALA A 20 -7.94 -4.32 -1.74
CA ALA A 20 -8.58 -4.75 -0.50
C ALA A 20 -7.56 -5.34 0.51
N TYR A 21 -6.57 -6.09 0.03
CA TYR A 21 -5.47 -6.60 0.84
C TYR A 21 -4.59 -5.47 1.38
N ILE A 22 -4.19 -4.50 0.55
CA ILE A 22 -3.41 -3.33 0.98
C ILE A 22 -4.20 -2.53 2.01
N PHE A 23 -5.51 -2.38 1.84
CA PHE A 23 -6.36 -1.68 2.82
C PHE A 23 -6.32 -2.37 4.18
N HIS A 24 -6.47 -3.71 4.21
CA HIS A 24 -6.29 -4.51 5.42
C HIS A 24 -4.91 -4.31 6.04
N THR A 25 -3.83 -4.34 5.23
CA THR A 25 -2.47 -4.12 5.72
C THR A 25 -2.25 -2.70 6.25
N GLY A 26 -2.89 -1.69 5.65
CA GLY A 26 -2.89 -0.33 6.17
C GLY A 26 -3.52 -0.23 7.56
N ILE A 27 -4.65 -0.92 7.78
CA ILE A 27 -5.28 -1.01 9.11
C ILE A 27 -4.35 -1.73 10.10
N TYR A 28 -3.75 -2.85 9.69
CA TYR A 28 -2.82 -3.61 10.52
C TYR A 28 -1.60 -2.78 10.94
N ASN A 29 -1.08 -1.94 10.05
CA ASN A 29 0.04 -1.03 10.32
C ASN A 29 -0.38 0.32 10.91
N GLU A 30 -1.60 0.42 11.46
CA GLU A 30 -2.10 1.61 12.14
C GLU A 30 -2.06 2.90 11.28
N VAL A 31 -2.17 2.76 9.95
CA VAL A 31 -2.28 3.92 9.05
C VAL A 31 -3.55 4.69 9.42
N PRO A 32 -3.46 6.01 9.68
CA PRO A 32 -4.61 6.81 10.06
C PRO A 32 -5.75 6.71 9.05
N GLU A 33 -6.99 6.66 9.52
CA GLU A 33 -8.18 6.41 8.68
C GLU A 33 -8.28 7.43 7.53
N GLU A 34 -7.96 8.70 7.80
CA GLU A 34 -7.97 9.77 6.81
C GLU A 34 -6.90 9.60 5.71
N ARG A 35 -5.91 8.74 5.93
CA ARG A 35 -4.82 8.43 4.99
C ARG A 35 -5.00 7.08 4.29
N LEU A 36 -5.84 6.18 4.80
CA LEU A 36 -5.95 4.78 4.32
C LEU A 36 -6.17 4.68 2.81
N LEU A 37 -7.14 5.42 2.25
CA LEU A 37 -7.42 5.33 0.81
C LEU A 37 -6.27 5.88 -0.06
N LYS A 38 -5.59 6.93 0.42
CA LYS A 38 -4.41 7.48 -0.27
C LYS A 38 -3.25 6.50 -0.20
N TYR A 39 -3.07 5.85 0.94
CA TYR A 39 -2.08 4.79 1.15
C TYR A 39 -2.33 3.61 0.21
N VAL A 40 -3.58 3.11 0.13
CA VAL A 40 -3.97 2.03 -0.79
C VAL A 40 -3.62 2.36 -2.23
N ALA A 41 -4.08 3.52 -2.72
CA ALA A 41 -3.82 3.95 -4.08
C ALA A 41 -2.31 4.08 -4.36
N PHE A 42 -1.54 4.56 -3.38
CA PHE A 42 -0.10 4.76 -3.51
C PHE A 42 0.65 3.43 -3.63
N VAL A 43 0.47 2.52 -2.65
CA VAL A 43 1.09 1.18 -2.65
C VAL A 43 0.69 0.40 -3.89
N PHE A 44 -0.60 0.43 -4.25
CA PHE A 44 -1.08 -0.27 -5.44
C PHE A 44 -0.44 0.26 -6.72
N SER A 45 -0.22 1.58 -6.81
CA SER A 45 0.45 2.18 -7.96
C SER A 45 1.94 1.81 -8.06
N LEU A 46 2.62 1.57 -6.94
CA LEU A 46 3.99 1.09 -6.90
C LEU A 46 4.02 -0.38 -7.35
N TYR A 47 3.16 -1.21 -6.77
CA TYR A 47 3.05 -2.63 -7.08
C TYR A 47 2.77 -2.91 -8.57
N LEU A 48 1.83 -2.18 -9.19
CA LEU A 48 1.51 -2.39 -10.61
C LEU A 48 2.59 -1.96 -11.59
N LYS A 49 3.47 -1.04 -11.18
CA LYS A 49 4.51 -0.47 -12.05
C LYS A 49 5.85 -1.16 -11.87
N ASP A 50 5.98 -1.95 -10.82
CA ASP A 50 7.15 -2.74 -10.59
C ASP A 50 7.21 -3.91 -11.59
N SER A 51 8.39 -4.13 -12.15
CA SER A 51 8.64 -5.24 -13.07
C SER A 51 9.10 -6.51 -12.34
N ASN A 52 9.37 -6.40 -11.03
CA ASN A 52 9.81 -7.48 -10.17
C ASN A 52 8.62 -8.23 -9.54
N ARG A 53 8.89 -9.37 -8.90
CA ARG A 53 7.91 -10.11 -8.08
C ARG A 53 7.83 -9.52 -6.67
N THR A 54 7.37 -8.28 -6.58
CA THR A 54 7.29 -7.54 -5.32
C THR A 54 6.41 -8.27 -4.31
N PRO A 55 6.90 -8.57 -3.09
CA PRO A 55 6.06 -9.08 -2.02
C PRO A 55 5.10 -7.97 -1.57
N LEU A 56 3.82 -8.06 -1.95
CA LEU A 56 2.86 -6.97 -1.73
C LEU A 56 2.68 -6.61 -0.24
N GLY A 57 2.73 -7.61 0.65
CA GLY A 57 2.67 -7.39 2.09
C GLY A 57 3.86 -6.54 2.58
N GLU A 58 5.07 -6.97 2.28
CA GLU A 58 6.30 -6.26 2.71
C GLU A 58 6.37 -4.85 2.12
N LEU A 59 5.96 -4.66 0.86
CA LEU A 59 5.88 -3.33 0.27
C LEU A 59 4.87 -2.45 1.04
N ALA A 60 3.70 -2.99 1.36
CA ALA A 60 2.69 -2.28 2.11
C ALA A 60 3.21 -1.90 3.52
N ASP A 61 3.85 -2.82 4.22
CA ASP A 61 4.45 -2.59 5.55
C ASP A 61 5.53 -1.49 5.47
N TYR A 62 6.47 -1.61 4.53
CA TYR A 62 7.54 -0.62 4.33
C TYR A 62 6.99 0.79 4.06
N ILE A 63 5.96 0.92 3.23
CA ILE A 63 5.35 2.21 2.92
C ILE A 63 4.60 2.78 4.12
N ALA A 64 3.99 1.94 4.97
CA ALA A 64 3.33 2.41 6.18
C ALA A 64 4.35 2.99 7.17
N GLU A 65 5.45 2.27 7.42
CA GLU A 65 6.53 2.69 8.32
C GLU A 65 7.27 3.95 7.82
N ASN A 66 7.33 4.14 6.51
CA ASN A 66 8.09 5.23 5.89
C ASN A 66 7.20 6.28 5.21
N TRP A 67 5.91 6.33 5.54
CA TRP A 67 4.90 7.12 4.84
C TRP A 67 5.36 8.55 4.54
N ASP A 68 5.84 9.26 5.55
CA ASP A 68 6.26 10.66 5.41
C ASP A 68 7.57 10.82 4.62
N LYS A 69 8.45 9.81 4.63
CA LYS A 69 9.73 9.83 3.90
C LYS A 69 9.58 9.53 2.41
N VAL A 70 8.57 8.73 2.07
CA VAL A 70 8.30 8.35 0.67
C VAL A 70 7.42 9.36 -0.06
N GLN A 71 6.72 10.25 0.67
CA GLN A 71 5.97 11.33 0.02
C GLN A 71 6.92 12.22 -0.78
N GLY A 72 6.65 12.37 -2.09
CA GLY A 72 7.40 13.26 -2.98
C GLY A 72 8.67 12.66 -3.59
N LYS A 73 9.03 11.42 -3.25
CA LYS A 73 10.10 10.68 -3.93
C LYS A 73 9.63 10.11 -5.26
N ASP A 74 10.58 9.89 -6.17
CA ASP A 74 10.28 9.16 -7.38
C ASP A 74 9.98 7.69 -7.06
N ARG A 75 9.12 7.06 -7.87
CA ARG A 75 8.72 5.67 -7.66
C ARG A 75 9.90 4.71 -7.74
N CYS A 76 10.81 4.91 -8.68
CA CYS A 76 11.99 4.06 -8.83
C CYS A 76 12.89 4.19 -7.60
N GLU A 77 13.09 5.40 -7.09
CA GLU A 77 13.87 5.60 -5.85
C GLU A 77 13.26 4.88 -4.66
N ILE A 78 11.92 4.89 -4.53
CA ILE A 78 11.23 4.20 -3.43
C ILE A 78 11.42 2.69 -3.56
N LEU A 79 11.22 2.13 -4.76
CA LEU A 79 11.34 0.70 -5.01
C LEU A 79 12.79 0.24 -4.85
N ASP A 80 13.77 1.00 -5.34
CA ASP A 80 15.19 0.68 -5.15
C ASP A 80 15.53 0.58 -3.67
N VAL A 81 15.16 1.59 -2.87
CA VAL A 81 15.41 1.56 -1.42
C VAL A 81 14.68 0.41 -0.73
N PHE A 82 13.43 0.14 -1.11
CA PHE A 82 12.68 -1.01 -0.61
C PHE A 82 13.43 -2.32 -0.88
N TYR A 83 13.89 -2.54 -2.12
CA TYR A 83 14.65 -3.75 -2.49
C TYR A 83 15.99 -3.86 -1.77
N TYR A 84 16.66 -2.74 -1.46
CA TYR A 84 17.87 -2.77 -0.62
C TYR A 84 17.57 -3.09 0.86
N SER A 85 16.37 -2.81 1.35
CA SER A 85 16.00 -3.03 2.76
C SER A 85 15.52 -4.45 3.09
N ILE A 86 15.15 -5.25 2.09
CA ILE A 86 14.68 -6.63 2.25
C ILE A 86 15.79 -7.68 2.01
N VAL A 87 17.04 -7.25 1.77
CA VAL A 87 18.23 -8.10 1.58
C VAL A 87 19.03 -8.25 2.88
#